data_AF-A0A850BD28-F1
#
_entry.id   AF-A0A850BD28-F1
#
_cell.length_a   1.000
_cell.length_b   1.000
_cell.length_c   1.000
_cell.angle_alpha   90.00
_cell.angle_beta   90.00
_cell.angle_gamma   90.00
#
_symmetry.space_group_name_H-M   'P 1'
#
loop_
_entity.id
_entity.type
_entity.pdbx_description
1 polymer ?
#
loop_
_entity_poly.entity_id
_entity_poly.type
_entity_poly.pdbx_seq_one_letter_code
_entity_poly.pdbx_strand_id
1 'polypeptide(L)'
;GGGGGGGGGAAGGATRNYADKPLKEARALLAEERLADALALLAKAAQAAPSPSDKFKVTLASAQLCIQVQQFMVARAQLEGLEKMAEQHRLADWDPPLCAELYASLYTAHRAISQFEEPTPEGRARMSAIFERLCQLDAGAAVRALTAV
;
A
#
# COMPACT_ATOMS: atom_id res chain seq x y z
N GLY A 1 50.75 -0.02 17.97
CA GLY A 1 49.52 0.77 17.76
C GLY A 1 49.36 1.01 16.28
N GLY A 2 48.19 0.93 15.67
CA GLY A 2 46.84 0.81 16.21
C GLY A 2 45.89 1.35 15.13
N GLY A 3 44.76 0.66 14.94
CA GLY A 3 43.58 1.11 14.19
C GLY A 3 43.71 0.94 12.67
N GLY A 4 42.92 0.12 11.96
CA GLY A 4 41.60 -0.40 12.28
C GLY A 4 40.53 0.53 11.71
N GLY A 5 39.94 0.14 10.59
CA GLY A 5 38.86 0.88 9.93
C GLY A 5 38.36 0.12 8.70
N GLY A 6 37.79 -1.06 8.92
CA GLY A 6 36.96 -1.74 7.92
C GLY A 6 35.83 -0.80 7.49
N GLY A 7 35.45 -0.77 6.21
CA GLY A 7 34.89 -1.94 5.55
C GLY A 7 33.44 -2.07 5.99
N GLY A 8 32.56 -1.30 5.35
CA GLY A 8 31.14 -1.24 5.68
C GLY A 8 30.36 -0.44 4.65
N GLY A 9 30.57 -0.74 3.37
CA GLY A 9 29.62 -0.35 2.35
C GLY A 9 28.28 -1.00 2.69
N ALA A 10 27.31 -0.20 3.13
CA ALA A 10 25.93 -0.62 3.26
C ALA A 10 25.38 -0.88 1.86
N ALA A 11 25.74 -2.04 1.30
CA ALA A 11 25.06 -2.60 0.16
C ALA A 11 23.61 -2.85 0.61
N GLY A 12 22.68 -2.19 -0.07
CA GLY A 12 21.26 -2.43 0.06
C GLY A 12 20.98 -3.92 -0.09
N GLY A 13 20.75 -4.59 1.04
CA GLY A 13 20.09 -5.87 1.04
C GLY A 13 18.68 -5.60 0.59
N ALA A 14 18.37 -5.90 -0.67
CA ALA A 14 16.99 -6.05 -1.11
C ALA A 14 16.40 -7.19 -0.29
N THR A 15 15.87 -6.86 0.89
CA THR A 15 15.13 -7.76 1.74
C THR A 15 14.00 -8.29 0.88
N ARG A 16 14.08 -9.56 0.48
CA ARG A 16 13.15 -10.20 -0.44
C ARG A 16 11.73 -9.98 0.10
N ASN A 17 10.91 -9.20 -0.59
CA ASN A 17 9.57 -8.89 -0.11
C ASN A 17 8.70 -10.13 -0.31
N TYR A 18 8.11 -10.65 0.76
CA TYR A 18 7.23 -11.83 0.70
C TYR A 18 6.10 -11.65 -0.33
N ALA A 19 5.67 -10.40 -0.58
CA ALA A 19 4.64 -10.09 -1.56
C ALA A 19 5.07 -10.26 -3.03
N ASP A 20 6.36 -10.28 -3.36
CA ASP A 20 6.83 -10.25 -4.76
C ASP A 20 6.36 -11.46 -5.57
N LYS A 21 6.50 -12.66 -4.99
CA LYS A 21 6.09 -13.92 -5.64
C LYS A 21 4.58 -13.98 -5.86
N PRO A 22 3.71 -13.85 -4.83
CA PRO A 22 2.27 -13.92 -5.03
C PRO A 22 1.76 -12.77 -5.91
N LEU A 23 2.37 -11.58 -5.86
CA LEU A 23 2.01 -10.47 -6.75
C LEU A 23 2.35 -10.77 -8.22
N LYS A 24 3.49 -11.40 -8.49
CA LYS A 24 3.85 -11.84 -9.85
C LYS A 24 2.84 -12.86 -10.39
N GLU A 25 2.44 -13.83 -9.57
CA GLU A 25 1.45 -14.84 -9.94
C GLU A 25 0.06 -14.22 -10.15
N ALA A 26 -0.35 -13.29 -9.28
CA ALA A 26 -1.60 -12.55 -9.43
C ALA A 26 -1.64 -11.72 -10.72
N ARG A 27 -0.52 -11.08 -11.10
CA ARG A 27 -0.42 -10.34 -12.38
C ARG A 27 -0.51 -11.25 -13.60
N ALA A 28 -0.03 -12.49 -13.53
CA ALA A 28 -0.21 -13.45 -14.60
C ALA A 28 -1.69 -13.82 -14.78
N LEU A 29 -2.43 -14.02 -13.66
CA LEU A 29 -3.87 -14.25 -13.70
C LEU A 29 -4.64 -13.04 -14.24
N LEU A 30 -4.21 -11.81 -13.96
CA LEU A 30 -4.81 -10.61 -14.56
C LEU A 30 -4.63 -10.53 -16.07
N ALA A 31 -3.48 -10.97 -16.58
CA ALA A 31 -3.25 -11.01 -18.03
C ALA A 31 -4.20 -11.99 -18.74
N GLU A 32 -4.78 -12.94 -18.00
CA GLU A 32 -5.83 -13.87 -18.44
C GLU A 32 -7.25 -13.36 -18.10
N GLU A 33 -7.41 -12.11 -17.66
CA GLU A 33 -8.69 -11.51 -17.21
C GLU A 33 -9.31 -12.18 -15.97
N ARG A 34 -8.52 -12.94 -15.21
CA ARG A 34 -8.97 -13.71 -14.04
C ARG A 34 -8.77 -12.96 -12.73
N LEU A 35 -9.41 -11.80 -12.60
CA LEU A 35 -9.29 -10.94 -11.42
C LEU A 35 -9.67 -11.64 -10.10
N ALA A 36 -10.78 -12.37 -10.08
CA ALA A 36 -11.23 -13.05 -8.86
C ALA A 36 -10.19 -14.07 -8.35
N ASP A 37 -9.56 -14.82 -9.26
CA ASP A 37 -8.52 -15.78 -8.93
C ASP A 37 -7.24 -15.08 -8.44
N ALA A 38 -6.87 -13.96 -9.07
CA ALA A 38 -5.72 -13.15 -8.66
C ALA A 38 -5.88 -12.64 -7.21
N LEU A 39 -7.07 -12.13 -6.88
CA LEU A 39 -7.38 -11.66 -5.52
C LEU A 39 -7.47 -12.81 -4.52
N ALA A 40 -8.04 -13.96 -4.91
CA ALA A 40 -8.06 -15.15 -4.06
C ALA A 40 -6.65 -15.66 -3.73
N LEU A 41 -5.74 -15.64 -4.72
CA LEU A 41 -4.33 -16.00 -4.53
C LEU A 41 -3.65 -15.06 -3.53
N LEU A 42 -3.82 -13.74 -3.67
CA LEU A 42 -3.24 -12.76 -2.75
C LEU A 42 -3.84 -12.87 -1.34
N ALA A 43 -5.16 -13.10 -1.23
CA ALA A 43 -5.81 -13.32 0.06
C ALA A 43 -5.23 -14.55 0.78
N LYS A 44 -5.04 -15.67 0.06
CA LYS A 44 -4.40 -16.87 0.60
C LYS A 44 -2.95 -16.60 1.02
N ALA A 45 -2.18 -15.86 0.22
CA ALA A 45 -0.82 -15.50 0.55
C ALA A 45 -0.74 -14.62 1.80
N ALA A 46 -1.66 -13.67 1.98
CA ALA A 46 -1.75 -12.82 3.17
C ALA A 46 -2.10 -13.63 4.43
N GLN A 47 -2.97 -14.64 4.31
CA GLN A 47 -3.29 -15.55 5.42
C GLN A 47 -2.11 -16.45 5.79
N ALA A 48 -1.32 -16.89 4.81
CA ALA A 48 -0.13 -17.72 5.01
C ALA A 48 1.14 -16.92 5.34
N ALA A 49 1.05 -15.58 5.42
CA ALA A 49 2.19 -14.72 5.64
C ALA A 49 2.86 -15.01 6.99
N PRO A 50 4.21 -15.12 7.03
CA PRO A 50 4.93 -15.54 8.23
C PRO A 50 4.98 -14.46 9.32
N SER A 51 4.68 -13.20 8.97
CA SER A 51 4.64 -12.09 9.91
C SER A 51 3.48 -11.13 9.64
N PRO A 52 3.06 -10.34 10.64
CA PRO A 52 2.08 -9.26 10.43
C PRO A 52 2.51 -8.23 9.38
N SER A 53 3.81 -7.93 9.30
CA SER A 53 4.37 -7.02 8.29
C SER A 53 4.22 -7.59 6.88
N ASP A 54 4.50 -8.88 6.69
CA ASP A 54 4.32 -9.55 5.40
C ASP A 54 2.84 -9.61 5.00
N LYS A 55 1.95 -9.90 5.96
CA LYS A 55 0.50 -9.85 5.74
C LYS A 55 0.05 -8.47 5.29
N PHE A 56 0.56 -7.42 5.94
CA PHE A 56 0.27 -6.03 5.60
C PHE A 56 0.71 -5.73 4.16
N LYS A 57 1.95 -6.06 3.79
CA LYS A 57 2.51 -5.82 2.46
C LYS A 57 1.75 -6.56 1.35
N VAL A 58 1.37 -7.81 1.57
CA VAL A 58 0.55 -8.56 0.58
C VAL A 58 -0.84 -7.95 0.42
N THR A 59 -1.47 -7.55 1.52
CA THR A 59 -2.80 -6.91 1.47
C THR A 59 -2.73 -5.54 0.80
N LEU A 60 -1.67 -4.77 1.04
CA LEU A 60 -1.43 -3.49 0.37
C LEU A 60 -1.24 -3.68 -1.14
N ALA A 61 -0.41 -4.66 -1.53
CA ALA A 61 -0.22 -5.01 -2.93
C ALA A 61 -1.52 -5.46 -3.62
N SER A 62 -2.38 -6.21 -2.91
CA SER A 62 -3.73 -6.57 -3.38
C SER A 62 -4.61 -5.35 -3.61
N ALA A 63 -4.65 -4.40 -2.68
CA ALA A 63 -5.41 -3.17 -2.86
C ALA A 63 -4.88 -2.30 -4.02
N GLN A 64 -3.55 -2.20 -4.16
CA GLN A 64 -2.92 -1.49 -5.27
C GLN A 64 -3.25 -2.15 -6.62
N LEU A 65 -3.29 -3.48 -6.67
CA LEU A 65 -3.74 -4.23 -7.84
C LEU A 65 -5.19 -3.87 -8.20
N CYS A 66 -6.09 -3.80 -7.22
CA CYS A 66 -7.47 -3.36 -7.43
C CYS A 66 -7.56 -1.93 -7.98
N ILE A 67 -6.70 -0.99 -7.54
CA ILE A 67 -6.63 0.36 -8.10
C ILE A 67 -6.24 0.29 -9.59
N GLN A 68 -5.25 -0.53 -9.96
CA GLN A 68 -4.78 -0.67 -11.34
C GLN A 68 -5.89 -1.15 -12.30
N VAL A 69 -6.79 -2.01 -11.82
CA VAL A 69 -7.93 -2.53 -12.59
C VAL A 69 -9.24 -1.78 -12.31
N GLN A 70 -9.15 -0.56 -11.77
CA GLN A 70 -10.28 0.35 -11.50
C GLN A 70 -11.34 -0.19 -10.53
N GLN A 71 -11.01 -1.18 -9.70
CA GLN A 71 -11.88 -1.71 -8.64
C GLN A 71 -11.72 -0.90 -7.35
N PHE A 72 -12.01 0.40 -7.42
CA PHE A 72 -11.69 1.37 -6.35
C PHE A 72 -12.45 1.12 -5.04
N MET A 73 -13.70 0.63 -5.09
CA MET A 73 -14.48 0.26 -3.90
C MET A 73 -13.81 -0.86 -3.11
N VAL A 74 -13.34 -1.88 -3.82
CA VAL A 74 -12.66 -3.03 -3.22
C VAL A 74 -11.30 -2.62 -2.66
N ALA A 75 -10.56 -1.77 -3.38
CA ALA A 75 -9.31 -1.20 -2.90
C ALA A 75 -9.51 -0.39 -1.61
N ARG A 76 -10.46 0.55 -1.60
CA ARG A 76 -10.75 1.41 -0.44
C ARG A 76 -11.04 0.57 0.81
N ALA A 77 -11.92 -0.41 0.72
CA ALA A 77 -12.28 -1.25 1.87
C ALA A 77 -11.07 -2.01 2.46
N GLN A 78 -10.17 -2.53 1.60
CA GLN A 78 -8.93 -3.16 2.06
C GLN A 78 -7.99 -2.15 2.73
N LEU A 79 -7.83 -0.96 2.14
CA LEU A 79 -6.93 0.08 2.63
C LEU A 79 -7.42 0.68 3.95
N GLU A 80 -8.71 0.87 4.16
CA GLU A 80 -9.29 1.28 5.45
C GLU A 80 -9.04 0.23 6.55
N GLY A 81 -9.07 -1.05 6.20
CA GLY A 81 -8.68 -2.13 7.11
C GLY A 81 -7.20 -2.05 7.49
N LEU A 82 -6.33 -1.76 6.52
CA LEU A 82 -4.89 -1.58 6.74
C LEU A 82 -4.57 -0.32 7.55
N GLU A 83 -5.30 0.78 7.35
CA GLU A 83 -5.13 2.00 8.14
C GLU A 83 -5.39 1.75 9.63
N LYS A 84 -6.48 1.06 9.98
CA LYS A 84 -6.75 0.66 11.37
C LYS A 84 -5.60 -0.15 11.97
N MET A 85 -5.02 -1.07 11.20
CA MET A 85 -3.86 -1.86 11.63
C MET A 85 -2.60 -0.99 11.78
N ALA A 86 -2.37 -0.06 10.86
CA ALA A 86 -1.25 0.86 10.89
C ALA A 86 -1.32 1.77 12.12
N GLU A 87 -2.50 2.27 12.49
CA GLU A 87 -2.71 3.07 13.69
C GLU A 87 -2.49 2.25 14.97
N GLN A 88 -3.10 1.06 15.07
CA GLN A 88 -2.97 0.18 16.22
C GLN A 88 -1.52 -0.20 16.53
N HIS A 89 -0.72 -0.44 15.48
CA HIS A 89 0.68 -0.83 15.61
C HIS A 89 1.67 0.33 15.48
N ARG A 90 1.18 1.58 15.41
CA ARG A 90 2.01 2.78 15.22
C ARG A 90 3.00 2.65 14.06
N LEU A 91 2.51 2.18 12.90
CA LEU A 91 3.30 1.97 11.67
C LEU A 91 4.13 3.18 11.27
N ALA A 92 3.57 4.38 11.43
CA ALA A 92 4.28 5.62 11.14
C ALA A 92 5.59 5.80 11.93
N ASP A 93 5.71 5.20 13.11
CA ASP A 93 6.91 5.32 13.96
C ASP A 93 7.98 4.28 13.58
N TRP A 94 7.58 3.12 13.05
CA TRP A 94 8.50 2.00 12.80
C TRP A 94 8.84 1.77 11.32
N ASP A 95 7.93 2.07 10.39
CA ASP A 95 8.16 2.05 8.94
C ASP A 95 7.33 3.15 8.26
N PRO A 96 7.80 4.42 8.39
CA PRO A 96 7.15 5.57 7.75
C PRO A 96 6.98 5.41 6.22
N PRO A 97 7.94 4.86 5.46
CA PRO A 97 7.76 4.61 4.02
C PRO A 97 6.57 3.71 3.70
N LEU A 98 6.42 2.56 4.38
CA LEU A 98 5.28 1.68 4.17
C LEU A 98 3.95 2.35 4.54
N CYS A 99 3.96 3.17 5.60
CA CYS A 99 2.81 3.98 5.98
C CYS A 99 2.44 4.98 4.87
N ALA A 100 3.42 5.67 4.29
CA ALA A 100 3.20 6.61 3.19
C ALA A 100 2.62 5.91 1.94
N GLU A 101 3.10 4.71 1.60
CA GLU A 101 2.55 3.91 0.50
C GLU A 101 1.06 3.56 0.72
N LEU A 102 0.68 3.20 1.94
CA LEU A 102 -0.71 2.98 2.32
C LEU A 102 -1.55 4.25 2.11
N TYR A 103 -1.14 5.39 2.68
CA TYR A 103 -1.91 6.64 2.59
C TYR A 103 -1.99 7.18 1.15
N ALA A 104 -0.94 7.01 0.34
CA ALA A 104 -0.96 7.35 -1.09
C ALA A 104 -1.98 6.49 -1.85
N SER A 105 -2.02 5.19 -1.57
CA SER A 105 -2.98 4.27 -2.19
C SER A 105 -4.41 4.60 -1.76
N LEU A 106 -4.62 4.91 -0.47
CA LEU A 106 -5.92 5.29 0.09
C LEU A 106 -6.44 6.60 -0.50
N TYR A 107 -5.57 7.61 -0.61
CA TYR A 107 -5.92 8.88 -1.28
C TYR A 107 -6.32 8.65 -2.73
N THR A 108 -5.54 7.87 -3.47
CA THR A 108 -5.81 7.55 -4.88
C THR A 108 -7.18 6.88 -5.04
N ALA A 109 -7.49 5.89 -4.20
CA ALA A 109 -8.80 5.22 -4.23
C ALA A 109 -9.95 6.20 -3.95
N HIS A 110 -9.88 7.00 -2.89
CA HIS A 110 -10.91 8.00 -2.55
C HIS A 110 -11.11 9.05 -3.65
N ARG A 111 -10.02 9.54 -4.23
CA ARG A 111 -10.05 10.50 -5.32
C ARG A 111 -10.71 9.91 -6.57
N ALA A 112 -10.34 8.69 -6.95
CA ALA A 112 -10.94 8.02 -8.10
C ALA A 112 -12.45 7.83 -7.92
N ILE A 113 -12.89 7.41 -6.72
CA ILE A 113 -14.32 7.26 -6.40
C ILE A 113 -15.08 8.59 -6.54
N SER A 114 -14.47 9.68 -6.06
CA SER A 114 -15.07 11.02 -6.11
C SER A 114 -15.24 11.58 -7.53
N GLN A 115 -14.67 10.92 -8.55
CA GLN A 115 -14.90 11.25 -9.96
C GLN A 115 -16.18 10.61 -10.51
N PHE A 116 -16.62 9.50 -9.92
CA PHE A 116 -17.84 8.79 -10.33
C PHE A 116 -19.05 9.19 -9.48
N GLU A 117 -18.82 9.59 -8.24
CA GLU A 117 -19.85 9.96 -7.28
C GLU A 117 -19.52 11.31 -6.66
N GLU A 118 -20.52 12.17 -6.49
CA GLU A 118 -20.32 13.44 -5.78
C GLU A 118 -19.99 13.16 -4.31
N PRO A 119 -18.82 13.58 -3.81
CA PRO A 119 -18.42 13.25 -2.46
C PRO A 119 -19.26 14.03 -1.44
N THR A 120 -19.73 13.34 -0.39
CA THR A 120 -20.40 14.00 0.74
C THR A 120 -19.43 14.93 1.49
N PRO A 121 -19.93 15.87 2.32
CA PRO A 121 -19.06 16.66 3.19
C PRO A 121 -18.08 15.81 4.02
N GLU A 122 -18.55 14.70 4.57
CA GLU A 122 -17.74 13.75 5.34
C GLU A 122 -16.71 13.05 4.45
N GLY A 123 -17.08 12.68 3.22
CA GLY A 123 -16.16 12.11 2.24
C GLY A 123 -15.02 13.07 1.88
N ARG A 124 -15.33 14.36 1.70
CA ARG A 124 -14.32 15.41 1.47
C ARG A 124 -13.41 15.59 2.68
N ALA A 125 -13.97 15.69 3.88
CA ALA A 125 -13.19 15.82 5.11
C ALA A 125 -12.25 14.62 5.31
N ARG A 126 -12.74 13.42 5.04
CA ARG A 126 -11.95 12.19 5.09
C ARG A 126 -10.80 12.20 4.10
N MET A 127 -11.06 12.58 2.85
CA MET A 127 -10.02 12.69 1.82
C MET A 127 -8.95 13.72 2.18
N SER A 128 -9.34 14.88 2.75
CA SER A 128 -8.38 15.88 3.26
C SER A 128 -7.51 15.32 4.38
N ALA A 129 -8.10 14.64 5.36
CA ALA A 129 -7.33 14.05 6.47
C ALA A 129 -6.31 13.00 6.00
N ILE A 130 -6.69 12.15 5.03
CA ILE A 130 -5.78 11.17 4.41
C ILE A 130 -4.61 11.90 3.71
N PHE A 131 -4.90 12.96 2.95
CA PHE A 131 -3.88 13.73 2.24
C PHE A 131 -2.94 14.47 3.20
N GLU A 132 -3.47 15.10 4.25
CA GLU A 132 -2.68 15.74 5.30
C GLU A 132 -1.74 14.74 5.97
N ARG A 133 -2.24 13.54 6.27
CA ARG A 133 -1.41 12.48 6.85
C ARG A 133 -0.31 12.02 5.89
N LEU A 134 -0.62 11.89 4.61
CA LEU A 134 0.38 11.59 3.58
C LEU A 134 1.44 12.69 3.50
N CYS A 135 1.06 13.98 3.54
CA CYS A 135 2.00 15.10 3.55
C CYS A 135 2.95 15.08 4.75
N GLN A 136 2.46 14.69 5.94
CA GLN A 136 3.29 14.55 7.14
C GLN A 136 4.31 13.42 7.02
N LEU A 137 3.97 12.34 6.30
CA LEU A 137 4.83 11.17 6.12
C LEU A 137 5.82 11.34 4.95
N ASP A 138 5.32 11.80 3.80
CA ASP A 138 6.08 12.02 2.56
C ASP A 138 5.33 13.03 1.65
N ALA A 139 5.74 14.30 1.72
CA ALA A 139 5.20 15.35 0.86
C ALA A 139 5.45 15.10 -0.64
N GLY A 140 6.53 14.41 -1.01
CA GLY A 140 6.82 14.04 -2.39
C GLY A 140 5.83 13.00 -2.92
N ALA A 141 5.48 11.99 -2.11
CA ALA A 141 4.43 11.04 -2.43
C ALA A 141 3.06 11.72 -2.56
N ALA A 142 2.76 12.69 -1.69
CA ALA A 142 1.54 13.48 -1.78
C ALA A 142 1.41 14.20 -3.14
N VAL A 143 2.47 14.89 -3.59
CA VAL A 143 2.48 15.57 -4.89
C VAL A 143 2.29 14.59 -6.05
N ARG A 144 2.94 13.41 -6.01
CA ARG A 144 2.72 12.37 -7.03
C ARG A 144 1.28 11.88 -7.05
N ALA A 145 0.67 11.69 -5.89
CA ALA A 145 -0.71 11.23 -5.77
C ALA A 145 -1.74 12.22 -6.34
N LEU A 146 -1.44 13.53 -6.37
CA LEU A 146 -2.28 14.54 -7.05
C LEU A 146 -2.30 14.38 -8.58
N THR A 147 -1.28 13.74 -9.16
CA THR A 147 -1.22 13.47 -10.61
C THR A 147 -1.65 12.06 -10.97
N ALA A 148 -1.70 11.15 -10.00
CA ALA A 148 -2.14 9.78 -10.19
C ALA A 148 -3.68 9.69 -10.17
N VAL A 149 -4.31 9.85 -11.34
CA VAL A 149 -5.59 9.21 -11.72
C VAL A 149 -5.57 8.99 -13.21
#